data_AF-A0A350XK09-F1
#
_entry.id   AF-A0A350XK09-F1
#
_cell.length_a   1.000
_cell.length_b   1.000
_cell.length_c   1.000
_cell.angle_alpha   90.00
_cell.angle_beta   90.00
_cell.angle_gamma   90.00
#
_symmetry.space_group_name_H-M   'P 1'
#
loop_
_entity.id
_entity.type
_entity.pdbx_description
1 polymer ?
#
loop_
_entity_poly.entity_id
_entity_poly.type
_entity_poly.pdbx_seq_one_letter_code
_entity_poly.pdbx_strand_id
1 'polypeptide(L)'
;IGGTGLFCNYKLYREGTIGVALSGNIVMETIVAQGCRPIGQPYRVSRGDRNIVLGMEAENPAGVGATTTSATPLEVLRDLIQSLSEEDRMLAQHSLFVGVARDEFKQNLEQGDFLIRNLLGVEPSAGAIAIGDRVRAGQRIQFHLRDANTSAEDLELLLLRYQQQATTTAGSGALMFSCMGRGEGLYGSPNFDSHLFQRYLNNIPLGGFFCNGEIGPVGGSTFLHGYTSVFGICRQP
;
A
#
# COMPACT_ATOMS: atom_id res chain seq x y z
N ILE A 1 -18.09 1.73 -23.74
CA ILE A 1 -16.83 2.51 -23.76
C ILE A 1 -17.13 3.83 -23.07
N GLY A 2 -16.71 4.00 -21.82
CA GLY A 2 -16.82 5.27 -21.09
C GLY A 2 -15.70 6.20 -21.51
N GLY A 3 -15.97 7.51 -21.59
CA GLY A 3 -14.96 8.54 -21.81
C GLY A 3 -14.84 9.45 -20.60
N THR A 4 -13.62 9.87 -20.26
CA THR A 4 -13.38 10.90 -19.24
C THR A 4 -13.35 12.26 -19.91
N GLY A 5 -13.91 13.28 -19.26
CA GLY A 5 -13.96 14.65 -19.78
C GLY A 5 -13.83 15.67 -18.67
N LEU A 6 -13.08 16.74 -18.93
CA LEU A 6 -12.95 17.88 -18.03
C LEU A 6 -13.81 19.03 -18.56
N PHE A 7 -14.63 19.61 -17.69
CA PHE A 7 -15.41 20.79 -18.02
C PHE A 7 -14.80 22.02 -17.35
N CYS A 8 -14.43 23.02 -18.15
CA CYS A 8 -13.94 24.30 -17.66
C CYS A 8 -14.58 25.41 -18.49
N ASN A 9 -15.25 26.35 -17.83
CA ASN A 9 -15.96 27.48 -18.46
C ASN A 9 -16.86 27.03 -19.62
N TYR A 10 -17.73 26.03 -19.36
CA TYR A 10 -18.66 25.45 -20.33
C TYR A 10 -18.02 24.77 -21.56
N LYS A 11 -16.70 24.54 -21.55
CA LYS A 11 -15.99 23.82 -22.61
C LYS A 11 -15.56 22.44 -22.12
N LEU A 12 -15.79 21.43 -22.96
CA LEU A 12 -15.30 20.06 -22.77
C LEU A 12 -13.87 19.93 -23.28
N TYR A 13 -12.99 19.43 -22.43
CA TYR A 13 -11.63 18.99 -22.74
C TYR A 13 -11.56 17.47 -22.56
N ARG A 14 -10.91 16.77 -23.51
CA ARG A 14 -10.78 15.30 -23.46
C ARG A 14 -9.51 14.82 -22.77
N GLU A 15 -8.61 15.75 -22.46
CA GLU A 15 -7.34 15.51 -21.77
C GLU A 15 -7.02 16.72 -20.89
N GLY A 16 -6.21 16.49 -19.85
CA GLY A 16 -5.76 17.53 -18.93
C GLY A 16 -5.74 17.06 -17.48
N THR A 17 -5.45 17.98 -16.57
CA THR A 17 -5.44 17.75 -15.12
C THR A 17 -6.02 18.96 -14.42
N ILE A 18 -6.76 18.71 -13.33
CA ILE A 18 -7.22 19.76 -12.41
C ILE A 18 -6.48 19.55 -11.09
N GLY A 19 -5.93 20.63 -10.56
CA GLY A 19 -5.22 20.64 -9.28
C GLY A 19 -5.71 21.79 -8.41
N VAL A 20 -5.66 21.58 -7.10
CA VAL A 20 -5.89 22.61 -6.09
C VAL A 20 -4.61 22.71 -5.26
N ALA A 21 -4.08 23.92 -5.13
CA ALA A 21 -2.95 24.21 -4.27
C ALA A 21 -3.44 24.95 -3.02
N LEU A 22 -2.98 24.51 -1.85
CA LEU A 22 -3.28 25.12 -0.57
C LEU A 22 -2.01 25.78 -0.01
N SER A 23 -2.16 26.97 0.57
CA SER A 23 -1.05 27.74 1.14
C SER A 23 -1.48 28.53 2.36
N GLY A 24 -0.55 28.82 3.26
CA GLY A 24 -0.79 29.58 4.49
C GLY A 24 -0.54 28.73 5.73
N ASN A 25 -1.27 29.02 6.82
CA ASN A 25 -1.18 28.30 8.09
C ASN A 25 -1.96 26.98 8.02
N ILE A 26 -1.51 26.07 7.15
CA ILE A 26 -2.10 24.75 6.95
C ILE A 26 -0.99 23.74 7.09
N VAL A 27 -1.20 22.76 7.97
CA VAL A 27 -0.42 21.52 7.98
C VAL A 27 -1.31 20.41 7.46
N MET A 28 -0.74 19.64 6.52
CA MET A 28 -1.40 18.47 5.94
C MET A 28 -0.77 17.22 6.50
N GLU A 29 -1.53 16.49 7.32
CA GLU A 29 -1.15 15.17 7.79
C GLU A 29 -1.83 14.11 6.93
N THR A 30 -1.16 12.98 6.75
CA THR A 30 -1.62 11.96 5.82
C THR A 30 -1.74 10.61 6.47
N ILE A 31 -2.79 9.88 6.13
CA ILE A 31 -2.93 8.45 6.41
C ILE A 31 -3.04 7.73 5.08
N VAL A 32 -2.25 6.67 4.88
CA VAL A 32 -2.25 5.86 3.65
C VAL A 32 -2.48 4.40 4.03
N ALA A 33 -3.74 3.96 3.97
CA ALA A 33 -4.11 2.58 4.24
C ALA A 33 -3.98 1.76 2.95
N GLN A 34 -3.00 0.85 2.92
CA GLN A 34 -2.68 0.01 1.76
C GLN A 34 -3.46 -1.32 1.74
N GLY A 35 -4.05 -1.68 2.87
CA GLY A 35 -4.99 -2.79 3.02
C GLY A 35 -4.41 -4.16 2.72
N CYS A 36 -3.13 -4.36 2.99
CA CYS A 36 -2.43 -5.63 2.77
C CYS A 36 -1.63 -6.02 4.02
N ARG A 37 -1.65 -7.31 4.39
CA ARG A 37 -0.90 -7.86 5.52
C ARG A 37 0.28 -8.70 5.03
N PRO A 38 1.42 -8.68 5.73
CA PRO A 38 2.57 -9.50 5.35
C PRO A 38 2.28 -11.00 5.52
N ILE A 39 2.88 -11.80 4.66
CA ILE A 39 2.97 -13.26 4.80
C ILE A 39 4.43 -13.72 4.67
N GLY A 40 4.79 -14.73 5.45
CA GLY A 40 6.17 -15.20 5.53
C GLY A 40 7.12 -14.14 6.10
N GLN A 41 8.42 -14.36 5.89
CA GLN A 41 9.49 -13.47 6.34
C GLN A 41 9.88 -12.44 5.26
N PRO A 42 10.56 -11.34 5.63
CA PRO A 42 11.22 -10.47 4.67
C PRO A 42 12.36 -11.18 3.94
N TYR A 43 12.57 -10.79 2.68
CA TYR A 43 13.62 -11.28 1.80
C TYR A 43 14.46 -10.11 1.28
N ARG A 44 15.76 -10.34 1.12
CA ARG A 44 16.65 -9.43 0.42
C ARG A 44 16.75 -9.84 -1.04
N VAL A 45 16.60 -8.88 -1.94
CA VAL A 45 16.80 -9.09 -3.37
C VAL A 45 18.30 -9.24 -3.62
N SER A 46 18.74 -10.44 -4.05
CA SER A 46 20.13 -10.69 -4.40
C SER A 46 20.43 -10.21 -5.83
N ARG A 47 19.45 -10.35 -6.74
CA ARG A 47 19.54 -9.89 -8.12
C ARG A 47 18.18 -9.38 -8.62
N GLY A 48 18.18 -8.20 -9.21
CA GLY A 48 17.00 -7.60 -9.86
C GLY A 48 17.39 -6.83 -11.11
N ASP A 49 16.47 -6.78 -12.08
CA ASP A 49 16.60 -5.98 -13.30
C ASP A 49 15.28 -5.27 -13.59
N ARG A 50 15.32 -3.93 -13.65
CA ARG A 50 14.14 -3.07 -13.76
C ARG A 50 13.09 -3.45 -12.73
N ASN A 51 12.02 -4.12 -13.12
CA ASN A 51 10.90 -4.54 -12.28
C ASN A 51 10.81 -6.07 -12.12
N ILE A 52 11.89 -6.78 -12.47
CA ILE A 52 11.99 -8.24 -12.42
C ILE A 52 12.91 -8.61 -11.26
N VAL A 53 12.36 -9.34 -10.29
CA VAL A 53 13.13 -10.00 -9.24
C VAL A 53 13.68 -11.30 -9.81
N LEU A 54 15.00 -11.47 -9.76
CA LEU A 54 15.72 -12.60 -10.36
C LEU A 54 16.34 -13.52 -9.31
N GLY A 55 16.50 -13.05 -8.07
CA GLY A 55 17.05 -13.81 -6.97
C GLY A 55 16.69 -13.18 -5.63
N MET A 56 16.48 -14.02 -4.62
CA MET A 56 16.17 -13.60 -3.26
C MET A 56 16.93 -14.44 -2.22
N GLU A 57 17.20 -13.81 -1.09
CA GLU A 57 17.81 -14.42 0.08
C GLU A 57 16.91 -14.14 1.30
N ALA A 58 16.63 -15.18 2.10
CA ALA A 58 15.90 -15.02 3.35
C ALA A 58 16.71 -14.12 4.29
N GLU A 59 16.05 -13.16 4.95
CA GLU A 59 16.70 -12.35 5.97
C GLU A 59 16.87 -13.20 7.23
N ASN A 60 18.08 -13.73 7.46
CA ASN A 60 18.38 -14.48 8.67
C ASN A 60 18.52 -13.54 9.88
N PRO A 61 17.71 -13.70 10.95
CA PRO A 61 17.79 -12.86 12.13
C PRO A 61 19.03 -13.13 13.01
N ALA A 62 19.75 -14.23 12.79
CA ALA A 62 21.01 -14.52 13.46
C ALA A 62 22.19 -14.04 12.59
N GLY A 63 22.79 -12.92 12.98
CA GLY A 63 23.92 -12.32 12.28
C GLY A 63 25.09 -13.29 12.07
N VAL A 64 25.74 -13.12 10.91
CA VAL A 64 27.05 -13.66 10.52
C VAL A 64 27.16 -15.19 10.44
N GLY A 65 27.23 -15.72 9.22
CA GLY A 65 27.90 -17.00 8.93
C GLY A 65 27.07 -18.08 8.24
N ALA A 66 25.74 -17.94 8.13
CA ALA A 66 24.96 -18.85 7.32
C ALA A 66 25.00 -18.40 5.85
N THR A 67 25.62 -19.21 4.98
CA THR A 67 25.46 -19.12 3.53
C THR A 67 23.98 -19.28 3.18
N THR A 68 23.24 -18.17 3.11
CA THR A 68 21.89 -18.17 2.54
C THR A 68 22.04 -18.40 1.05
N THR A 69 21.71 -19.61 0.61
CA THR A 69 21.66 -19.93 -0.81
C THR A 69 20.63 -19.02 -1.46
N SER A 70 21.07 -18.14 -2.36
CA SER A 70 20.17 -17.35 -3.19
C SER A 70 19.24 -18.30 -3.92
N ALA A 71 17.94 -18.19 -3.64
CA ALA A 71 16.89 -19.01 -4.25
C ALA A 71 16.20 -18.23 -5.37
N THR A 72 15.56 -18.94 -6.30
CA THR A 72 14.74 -18.25 -7.30
C THR A 72 13.47 -17.72 -6.62
N PRO A 73 12.98 -16.53 -7.02
CA PRO A 73 11.77 -15.96 -6.44
C PRO A 73 10.55 -16.88 -6.50
N LEU A 74 10.42 -17.66 -7.57
CA LEU A 74 9.31 -18.59 -7.76
C LEU A 74 9.38 -19.80 -6.81
N GLU A 75 10.57 -20.32 -6.49
CA GLU A 75 10.75 -21.38 -5.48
C GLU A 75 10.35 -20.87 -4.10
N VAL A 76 10.89 -19.70 -3.71
CA VAL A 76 10.56 -19.05 -2.44
C VAL A 76 9.04 -18.84 -2.30
N LEU A 77 8.40 -18.35 -3.35
CA LEU A 77 6.96 -18.13 -3.34
C LEU A 77 6.17 -19.45 -3.22
N ARG A 78 6.61 -20.51 -3.90
CA ARG A 78 5.96 -21.83 -3.84
C ARG A 78 6.03 -22.42 -2.44
N ASP A 79 7.21 -22.40 -1.84
CA ASP A 79 7.45 -22.91 -0.50
C ASP A 79 6.66 -22.10 0.53
N LEU A 80 6.62 -20.77 0.36
CA LEU A 80 5.78 -19.90 1.18
C LEU A 80 4.31 -20.29 1.08
N ILE A 81 3.74 -20.39 -0.13
CA ILE A 81 2.32 -20.73 -0.34
C ILE A 81 1.98 -22.10 0.28
N GLN A 82 2.89 -23.07 0.24
CA GLN A 82 2.68 -24.39 0.84
C GLN A 82 2.66 -24.35 2.38
N SER A 83 3.31 -23.36 2.99
CA SER A 83 3.35 -23.17 4.45
C SER A 83 2.14 -22.39 5.00
N LEU A 84 1.32 -21.79 4.13
CA LEU A 84 0.16 -20.99 4.54
C LEU A 84 -1.00 -21.88 5.02
N SER A 85 -1.92 -21.28 5.78
CA SER A 85 -3.22 -21.89 6.07
C SER A 85 -4.01 -22.12 4.77
N GLU A 86 -5.02 -22.98 4.80
CA GLU A 86 -5.89 -23.22 3.64
C GLU A 86 -6.55 -21.92 3.16
N GLU A 87 -7.03 -21.11 4.10
CA GLU A 87 -7.65 -19.81 3.82
C GLU A 87 -6.68 -18.86 3.11
N ASP A 88 -5.48 -18.70 3.65
CA ASP A 88 -4.45 -17.84 3.07
C ASP A 88 -3.96 -18.36 1.71
N ARG A 89 -3.88 -19.67 1.54
CA ARG A 89 -3.53 -20.30 0.27
C ARG A 89 -4.58 -20.04 -0.81
N MET A 90 -5.87 -20.10 -0.45
CA MET A 90 -6.96 -19.75 -1.36
C MET A 90 -6.94 -18.27 -1.71
N LEU A 91 -6.69 -17.41 -0.72
CA LEU A 91 -6.58 -15.97 -0.92
C LEU A 91 -5.39 -15.59 -1.81
N ALA A 92 -4.24 -16.26 -1.64
CA ALA A 92 -3.03 -16.05 -2.43
C ALA A 92 -3.21 -16.29 -3.94
N GLN A 93 -4.22 -17.05 -4.35
CA GLN A 93 -4.48 -17.32 -5.77
C GLN A 93 -4.89 -16.06 -6.56
N HIS A 94 -5.50 -15.07 -5.89
CA HIS A 94 -6.07 -13.90 -6.55
C HIS A 94 -5.77 -12.58 -5.84
N SER A 95 -5.20 -12.61 -4.63
CA SER A 95 -4.93 -11.42 -3.81
C SER A 95 -3.50 -11.41 -3.26
N LEU A 96 -2.53 -11.86 -4.06
CA LEU A 96 -1.12 -11.85 -3.71
C LEU A 96 -0.41 -10.59 -4.23
N PHE A 97 0.31 -9.95 -3.32
CA PHE A 97 1.03 -8.71 -3.54
C PHE A 97 2.48 -8.82 -3.04
N VAL A 98 3.29 -7.83 -3.38
CA VAL A 98 4.64 -7.66 -2.83
C VAL A 98 4.76 -6.28 -2.19
N GLY A 99 5.23 -6.25 -0.95
CA GLY A 99 5.69 -5.04 -0.29
C GLY A 99 7.17 -4.83 -0.57
N VAL A 100 7.54 -3.62 -0.98
CA VAL A 100 8.94 -3.20 -1.16
C VAL A 100 9.28 -2.18 -0.08
N ALA A 101 10.22 -2.52 0.80
CA ALA A 101 10.64 -1.66 1.90
C ALA A 101 11.23 -0.35 1.38
N ARG A 102 10.80 0.77 1.95
CA ARG A 102 11.29 2.10 1.56
C ARG A 102 12.49 2.57 2.36
N ASP A 103 12.65 2.05 3.58
CA ASP A 103 13.87 2.21 4.36
C ASP A 103 14.66 0.89 4.39
N GLU A 104 15.72 0.82 3.58
CA GLU A 104 16.61 -0.33 3.50
C GLU A 104 17.52 -0.49 4.73
N PHE A 105 17.58 0.51 5.62
CA PHE A 105 18.43 0.52 6.81
C PHE A 105 17.64 0.30 8.11
N LYS A 106 16.32 0.51 8.10
CA LYS A 106 15.46 0.24 9.27
C LYS A 106 15.57 -1.23 9.69
N GLN A 107 16.03 -1.49 10.92
CA GLN A 107 16.25 -2.87 11.37
C GLN A 107 14.96 -3.67 11.45
N ASN A 108 13.93 -3.11 12.09
CA ASN A 108 12.63 -3.74 12.27
C ASN A 108 11.62 -3.09 11.32
N LEU A 109 11.22 -3.83 10.28
CA LEU A 109 10.19 -3.40 9.35
C LEU A 109 8.80 -3.69 9.93
N GLU A 110 7.94 -2.68 9.90
CA GLU A 110 6.51 -2.74 10.16
C GLU A 110 5.75 -2.72 8.83
N GLN A 111 4.46 -3.07 8.86
CA GLN A 111 3.56 -3.04 7.70
C GLN A 111 3.59 -1.70 6.95
N GLY A 112 3.67 -0.57 7.67
CA GLY A 112 3.72 0.78 7.09
C GLY A 112 5.03 1.15 6.40
N ASP A 113 6.10 0.35 6.52
CA ASP A 113 7.39 0.61 5.86
C ASP A 113 7.46 0.06 4.43
N PHE A 114 6.49 -0.77 4.06
CA PHE A 114 6.40 -1.38 2.74
C PHE A 114 5.51 -0.54 1.82
N LEU A 115 5.95 -0.36 0.59
CA LEU A 115 5.09 0.08 -0.50
C LEU A 115 4.57 -1.15 -1.26
N ILE A 116 3.25 -1.33 -1.26
CA ILE A 116 2.58 -2.48 -1.82
C ILE A 116 2.45 -2.36 -3.34
N ARG A 117 2.74 -3.45 -4.06
CA ARG A 117 2.73 -3.54 -5.51
C ARG A 117 2.16 -4.88 -5.99
N ASN A 118 1.56 -4.84 -7.17
CA ASN A 118 1.07 -6.04 -7.85
C ASN A 118 2.21 -6.95 -8.29
N LEU A 119 1.97 -8.25 -8.27
CA LEU A 119 2.72 -9.19 -9.10
C LEU A 119 2.17 -9.11 -10.52
N LEU A 120 3.03 -8.81 -11.49
CA LEU A 120 2.65 -8.66 -12.90
C LEU A 120 2.72 -9.99 -13.66
N GLY A 121 3.58 -10.91 -13.20
CA GLY A 121 3.75 -12.20 -13.83
C GLY A 121 4.95 -12.96 -13.27
N VAL A 122 5.07 -14.20 -13.72
CA VAL A 122 6.18 -15.09 -13.39
C VAL A 122 6.82 -15.61 -14.66
N GLU A 123 8.12 -15.85 -14.63
CA GLU A 123 8.85 -16.52 -15.71
C GLU A 123 9.33 -17.90 -15.19
N PRO A 124 8.63 -19.00 -15.51
CA PRO A 124 8.92 -20.31 -14.92
C PRO A 124 10.31 -20.86 -15.25
N SER A 125 10.84 -20.56 -16.44
CA SER A 125 12.17 -21.01 -16.88
C SER A 125 13.31 -20.40 -16.06
N ALA A 126 13.19 -19.12 -15.71
CA ALA A 126 14.18 -18.39 -14.93
C ALA A 126 13.87 -18.38 -13.42
N GLY A 127 12.67 -18.82 -13.03
CA GLY A 127 12.15 -18.69 -11.66
C GLY A 127 11.94 -17.23 -11.22
N ALA A 128 11.83 -16.30 -12.18
CA ALA A 128 11.75 -14.87 -11.92
C ALA A 128 10.32 -14.38 -11.70
N ILE A 129 10.17 -13.26 -10.99
CA ILE A 129 8.87 -12.64 -10.73
C ILE A 129 8.93 -11.16 -11.13
N ALA A 130 7.98 -10.72 -11.96
CA ALA A 130 7.82 -9.33 -12.33
C ALA A 130 6.84 -8.63 -11.36
N ILE A 131 7.18 -7.43 -10.91
CA ILE A 131 6.41 -6.65 -9.94
C ILE A 131 6.05 -5.28 -10.50
N GLY A 132 5.06 -4.62 -9.91
CA GLY A 132 4.55 -3.31 -10.31
C GLY A 132 5.46 -2.11 -9.97
N ASP A 133 6.73 -2.33 -9.69
CA ASP A 133 7.70 -1.28 -9.33
C ASP A 133 9.13 -1.70 -9.69
N ARG A 134 10.05 -0.74 -9.72
CA ARG A 134 11.47 -1.04 -9.91
C ARG A 134 12.05 -1.69 -8.66
N VAL A 135 12.94 -2.64 -8.88
CA VAL A 135 13.64 -3.38 -7.86
C VAL A 135 15.15 -3.39 -8.14
N ARG A 136 15.97 -3.31 -7.09
CA ARG A 136 17.44 -3.38 -7.15
C ARG A 136 17.97 -4.38 -6.16
N ALA A 137 19.18 -4.89 -6.41
CA ALA A 137 19.91 -5.70 -5.44
C ALA A 137 20.06 -4.94 -4.11
N GLY A 138 19.93 -5.67 -3.00
CA GLY A 138 19.99 -5.13 -1.64
C GLY A 138 18.65 -4.68 -1.06
N GLN A 139 17.63 -4.41 -1.90
CA GLN A 139 16.30 -4.07 -1.41
C GLN A 139 15.65 -5.20 -0.62
N ARG A 140 14.86 -4.83 0.37
CA ARG A 140 14.06 -5.77 1.15
C ARG A 140 12.62 -5.79 0.64
N ILE A 141 12.10 -6.98 0.44
CA ILE A 141 10.73 -7.22 -0.02
C ILE A 141 10.06 -8.28 0.84
N GLN A 142 8.73 -8.29 0.86
CA GLN A 142 7.95 -9.30 1.55
C GLN A 142 6.64 -9.54 0.82
N PHE A 143 6.18 -10.79 0.74
CA PHE A 143 4.89 -11.08 0.13
C PHE A 143 3.77 -10.66 1.07
N HIS A 144 2.65 -10.24 0.48
CA HIS A 144 1.50 -9.74 1.22
C HIS A 144 0.21 -10.31 0.65
N LEU A 145 -0.81 -10.45 1.51
CA LEU A 145 -2.16 -10.78 1.12
C LEU A 145 -3.10 -9.61 1.34
N ARG A 146 -4.16 -9.58 0.53
CA ARG A 146 -5.21 -8.57 0.60
C ARG A 146 -6.58 -9.22 0.70
N ASP A 147 -7.34 -8.82 1.71
CA ASP A 147 -8.76 -9.12 1.84
C ASP A 147 -9.48 -7.97 2.57
N ALA A 148 -10.79 -8.12 2.73
CA ALA A 148 -11.61 -7.12 3.40
C ALA A 148 -11.21 -6.90 4.87
N ASN A 149 -10.88 -7.98 5.59
CA ASN A 149 -10.53 -7.93 7.01
C ASN A 149 -9.17 -7.22 7.21
N THR A 150 -8.17 -7.64 6.46
CA THR A 150 -6.85 -7.04 6.35
C THR A 150 -6.95 -5.54 6.01
N SER A 151 -7.82 -5.18 5.07
CA SER A 151 -8.04 -3.78 4.68
C SER A 151 -8.70 -2.95 5.78
N ALA A 152 -9.58 -3.56 6.58
CA ALA A 152 -10.21 -2.93 7.72
C ALA A 152 -9.21 -2.73 8.87
N GLU A 153 -8.48 -3.79 9.24
CA GLU A 153 -7.49 -3.78 10.32
C GLU A 153 -6.35 -2.78 10.04
N ASP A 154 -5.84 -2.73 8.80
CA ASP A 154 -4.81 -1.76 8.40
C ASP A 154 -5.30 -0.32 8.58
N LEU A 155 -6.50 0.00 8.10
CA LEU A 155 -7.07 1.33 8.27
C LEU A 155 -7.33 1.67 9.74
N GLU A 156 -7.88 0.74 10.51
CA GLU A 156 -8.14 0.90 11.94
C GLU A 156 -6.86 1.17 12.73
N LEU A 157 -5.80 0.39 12.47
CA LEU A 157 -4.50 0.56 13.12
C LEU A 157 -3.90 1.94 12.82
N LEU A 158 -3.98 2.41 11.58
CA LEU A 158 -3.47 3.71 11.20
C LEU A 158 -4.27 4.87 11.81
N LEU A 159 -5.60 4.75 11.89
CA LEU A 159 -6.46 5.73 12.54
C LEU A 159 -6.20 5.80 14.05
N LEU A 160 -6.06 4.64 14.71
CA LEU A 160 -5.68 4.54 16.12
C LEU A 160 -4.33 5.21 16.37
N ARG A 161 -3.31 4.89 15.56
CA ARG A 161 -1.97 5.46 15.66
C ARG A 161 -2.01 6.98 15.48
N TYR A 162 -2.76 7.47 14.49
CA TYR A 162 -2.94 8.90 14.27
C TYR A 162 -3.62 9.58 15.47
N GLN A 163 -4.69 9.02 16.00
CA GLN A 163 -5.40 9.56 17.17
C GLN A 163 -4.50 9.65 18.41
N GLN A 164 -3.60 8.68 18.61
CA GLN A 164 -2.64 8.67 19.71
C GLN A 164 -1.50 9.70 19.54
N GLN A 165 -1.14 10.02 18.30
CA GLN A 165 -0.05 10.95 17.97
C GLN A 165 -0.52 12.40 17.78
N ALA A 166 -1.81 12.59 17.45
CA ALA A 166 -2.36 13.91 17.20
C ALA A 166 -2.29 14.79 18.46
N THR A 167 -1.61 15.93 18.34
CA THR A 167 -1.65 16.99 19.36
C THR A 167 -3.05 17.58 19.43
N THR A 168 -3.42 18.16 20.59
CA THR A 168 -4.77 18.64 20.96
C THR A 168 -5.46 19.65 20.03
N THR A 169 -4.80 20.08 18.95
CA THR A 169 -5.39 20.91 17.90
C THR A 169 -6.32 20.07 17.02
N ALA A 170 -7.63 20.32 17.13
CA ALA A 170 -8.62 19.62 16.32
C ALA A 170 -8.41 19.91 14.82
N GLY A 171 -8.37 18.85 14.01
CA GLY A 171 -8.31 18.98 12.55
C GLY A 171 -9.49 19.80 12.02
N SER A 172 -9.22 20.71 11.07
CA SER A 172 -10.23 21.61 10.49
C SER A 172 -11.09 20.93 9.41
N GLY A 173 -10.63 19.80 8.88
CA GLY A 173 -11.31 19.01 7.87
C GLY A 173 -10.38 17.98 7.25
N ALA A 174 -10.95 16.97 6.59
CA ALA A 174 -10.21 15.92 5.93
C ALA A 174 -10.76 15.61 4.52
N LEU A 175 -9.87 15.18 3.64
CA LEU A 175 -10.19 14.64 2.32
C LEU A 175 -9.81 13.17 2.26
N MET A 176 -10.74 12.32 1.84
CA MET A 176 -10.53 10.89 1.62
C MET A 176 -10.58 10.57 0.11
N PHE A 177 -9.54 9.91 -0.38
CA PHE A 177 -9.48 9.38 -1.73
C PHE A 177 -9.34 7.87 -1.63
N SER A 178 -10.43 7.14 -1.88
CA SER A 178 -10.47 5.68 -1.76
C SER A 178 -10.48 5.02 -3.13
N CYS A 179 -9.79 3.90 -3.28
CA CYS A 179 -9.72 3.17 -4.53
C CYS A 179 -11.07 2.54 -4.88
N MET A 180 -11.41 2.47 -6.18
CA MET A 180 -12.56 1.70 -6.66
C MET A 180 -12.47 0.20 -6.32
N GLY A 181 -11.28 -0.31 -5.99
CA GLY A 181 -11.11 -1.67 -5.47
C GLY A 181 -11.51 -1.85 -4.00
N ARG A 182 -11.90 -0.78 -3.30
CA ARG A 182 -12.46 -0.77 -1.93
C ARG A 182 -13.99 -0.55 -1.98
N GLY A 183 -14.57 -0.08 -0.89
CA GLY A 183 -16.00 0.18 -0.79
C GLY A 183 -16.84 -1.09 -0.71
N GLU A 184 -18.10 -1.00 -1.11
CA GLU A 184 -19.09 -2.06 -0.92
C GLU A 184 -18.68 -3.40 -1.54
N GLY A 185 -18.02 -3.39 -2.70
CA GLY A 185 -17.53 -4.61 -3.35
C GLY A 185 -16.47 -5.35 -2.54
N LEU A 186 -15.70 -4.65 -1.71
CA LEU A 186 -14.70 -5.26 -0.82
C LEU A 186 -15.31 -5.64 0.53
N TYR A 187 -16.04 -4.72 1.15
CA TYR A 187 -16.48 -4.85 2.54
C TYR A 187 -17.89 -5.42 2.73
N GLY A 188 -18.63 -5.64 1.64
CA GLY A 188 -20.05 -5.99 1.70
C GLY A 188 -20.94 -4.91 2.31
N SER A 189 -20.42 -3.69 2.49
CA SER A 189 -21.15 -2.56 3.07
C SER A 189 -20.69 -1.21 2.48
N PRO A 190 -21.61 -0.26 2.27
CA PRO A 190 -21.25 1.06 1.76
C PRO A 190 -20.52 1.88 2.82
N ASN A 191 -19.73 2.86 2.37
CA ASN A 191 -19.13 3.90 3.22
C ASN A 191 -18.21 3.39 4.35
N PHE A 192 -17.69 2.17 4.26
CA PHE A 192 -16.87 1.53 5.30
C PHE A 192 -15.71 2.42 5.77
N ASP A 193 -14.83 2.85 4.87
CA ASP A 193 -13.64 3.65 5.21
C ASP A 193 -14.03 4.97 5.91
N SER A 194 -15.04 5.67 5.39
CA SER A 194 -15.52 6.93 5.98
C SER A 194 -16.19 6.75 7.34
N HIS A 195 -16.95 5.68 7.53
CA HIS A 195 -17.54 5.36 8.83
C HIS A 195 -16.47 5.00 9.86
N LEU A 196 -15.45 4.25 9.44
CA LEU A 196 -14.33 3.90 10.31
C LEU A 196 -13.53 5.16 10.68
N PHE A 197 -13.25 6.04 9.72
CA PHE A 197 -12.64 7.35 9.99
C PHE A 197 -13.43 8.15 11.02
N GLN A 198 -14.76 8.28 10.85
CA GLN A 198 -15.62 9.04 11.77
C GLN A 198 -15.70 8.42 13.18
N ARG A 199 -15.50 7.10 13.32
CA ARG A 199 -15.46 6.45 14.63
C ARG A 199 -14.26 6.92 15.45
N TYR A 200 -13.12 7.12 14.80
CA TYR A 200 -11.86 7.53 15.44
C TYR A 200 -11.67 9.05 15.49
N LEU A 201 -12.13 9.76 14.46
CA LEU A 201 -11.94 11.20 14.26
C LEU A 201 -13.30 11.91 14.08
N ASN A 202 -14.16 11.75 15.07
CA ASN A 202 -15.58 12.16 15.04
C ASN A 202 -15.85 13.67 14.86
N ASN A 203 -14.88 14.52 15.16
CA ASN A 203 -15.02 15.98 15.09
C ASN A 203 -14.41 16.61 13.84
N ILE A 204 -13.95 15.79 12.87
CA ILE A 204 -13.33 16.26 11.63
C ILE A 204 -14.29 16.04 10.46
N PRO A 205 -14.79 17.10 9.81
CA PRO A 205 -15.59 16.95 8.59
C PRO A 205 -14.81 16.22 7.50
N LEU A 206 -15.44 15.25 6.85
CA LEU A 206 -14.81 14.41 5.82
C LEU A 206 -15.48 14.64 4.46
N GLY A 207 -14.70 15.06 3.47
CA GLY A 207 -15.07 15.06 2.06
C GLY A 207 -14.21 14.08 1.26
N GLY A 208 -14.52 13.87 -0.01
CA GLY A 208 -13.73 12.94 -0.83
C GLY A 208 -14.46 12.33 -2.01
N PHE A 209 -13.80 11.38 -2.66
CA PHE A 209 -14.39 10.58 -3.74
C PHE A 209 -13.64 9.25 -3.95
N PHE A 210 -14.28 8.34 -4.68
CA PHE A 210 -13.64 7.14 -5.19
C PHE A 210 -12.83 7.43 -6.46
N CYS A 211 -11.64 6.84 -6.56
CA CYS A 211 -10.74 7.04 -7.69
C CYS A 211 -10.00 5.76 -8.09
N ASN A 212 -9.25 5.81 -9.19
CA ASN A 212 -8.48 4.68 -9.73
C ASN A 212 -6.98 4.99 -9.71
N GLY A 213 -6.47 5.36 -8.54
CA GLY A 213 -5.13 5.90 -8.39
C GLY A 213 -5.10 6.97 -7.30
N GLU A 214 -4.61 6.59 -6.13
CA GLU A 214 -4.49 7.49 -4.99
C GLU A 214 -3.05 7.99 -4.87
N ILE A 215 -2.85 9.23 -4.44
CA ILE A 215 -1.52 9.81 -4.26
C ILE A 215 -1.30 10.07 -2.78
N GLY A 216 -0.27 9.44 -2.20
CA GLY A 216 0.03 9.57 -0.78
C GLY A 216 1.47 9.19 -0.43
N PRO A 217 1.99 9.64 0.72
CA PRO A 217 3.34 9.32 1.12
C PRO A 217 3.48 7.95 1.79
N VAL A 218 4.58 7.25 1.51
CA VAL A 218 5.06 6.06 2.23
C VAL A 218 6.57 6.19 2.38
N GLY A 219 7.12 5.98 3.59
CA GLY A 219 8.57 6.10 3.82
C GLY A 219 9.17 7.46 3.41
N GLY A 220 8.44 8.56 3.64
CA GLY A 220 8.90 9.93 3.36
C GLY A 220 8.87 10.36 1.88
N SER A 221 8.41 9.49 0.97
CA SER A 221 8.26 9.81 -0.46
C SER A 221 6.82 9.64 -0.91
N THR A 222 6.39 10.41 -1.91
CA THR A 222 5.02 10.35 -2.47
C THR A 222 4.94 9.35 -3.62
N PHE A 223 3.90 8.53 -3.61
CA PHE A 223 3.67 7.50 -4.62
C PHE A 223 2.24 7.54 -5.16
N LEU A 224 2.09 7.03 -6.38
CA LEU A 224 0.80 6.57 -6.87
C LEU A 224 0.55 5.17 -6.30
N HIS A 225 -0.66 4.98 -5.80
CA HIS A 225 -1.13 3.79 -5.14
C HIS A 225 -2.33 3.19 -5.87
N GLY A 226 -2.59 1.92 -5.60
CA GLY A 226 -3.82 1.24 -5.99
C GLY A 226 -4.31 0.36 -4.85
N TYR A 227 -5.62 0.18 -4.77
CA TYR A 227 -6.31 -0.52 -3.69
C TYR A 227 -6.24 0.16 -2.32
N THR A 228 -5.87 1.44 -2.28
CA THR A 228 -5.61 2.16 -1.02
C THR A 228 -6.73 3.12 -0.66
N SER A 229 -6.68 3.65 0.55
CA SER A 229 -7.48 4.80 0.97
C SER A 229 -6.53 5.82 1.59
N VAL A 230 -6.47 6.99 0.97
CA VAL A 230 -5.59 8.08 1.38
C VAL A 230 -6.42 9.18 2.01
N PHE A 231 -6.02 9.60 3.21
CA PHE A 231 -6.60 10.73 3.91
C PHE A 231 -5.59 11.87 3.95
N GLY A 232 -6.04 13.07 3.64
CA GLY A 232 -5.35 14.31 3.94
C GLY A 232 -6.12 15.08 5.02
N ILE A 233 -5.56 15.19 6.22
CA ILE A 233 -6.17 15.84 7.38
C ILE A 233 -5.55 17.23 7.54
N CYS A 234 -6.35 18.27 7.32
CA CYS A 234 -5.94 19.66 7.45
C CYS A 234 -6.00 20.07 8.91
N ARG A 235 -4.92 20.67 9.42
CA ARG A 235 -4.92 21.34 10.72
C ARG A 235 -4.26 22.71 10.64
N GLN A 236 -4.55 23.54 11.64
CA GLN A 236 -3.78 24.74 11.90
C GLN A 236 -2.47 24.35 12.63
N PRO A 237 -1.34 25.00 12.30
CA PRO A 237 -0.06 24.79 12.99
C PRO A 237 -0.13 25.07 14.49
#